data_AF-A0A0J5QCP3-F1
#
_entry.id   AF-A0A0J5QCP3-F1
#
_cell.length_a   1.000
_cell.length_b   1.000
_cell.length_c   1.000
_cell.angle_alpha   90.00
_cell.angle_beta   90.00
_cell.angle_gamma   90.00
#
_symmetry.space_group_name_H-M   'P 1'
#
loop_
_entity.id
_entity.type
_entity.pdbx_description
1 polymer ?
#
loop_
_entity_poly.entity_id
_entity_poly.type
_entity_poly.pdbx_seq_one_letter_code
_entity_poly.pdbx_strand_id
1 'polypeptide(L)'
;MISRFARTEEGFSTVTSLFLVIVILLGAGISMDVTNVFRVKKQMQMAVDATAMAAASNVSDRSLAMDRAMEVAHRNLPIEEHGDAIVEADIELGWYDTATGDFTVVSELADPADINAARVSSERVDLRDNAVDLYLLQLLGHSDWQVSADAIAMAPTGAPTGGGTPVAAPCNNAMIMTKGFMETGGGNEWLGAVCLHGETGLRTGGDDWYGPGNELSAARIENVTVNHVRNGSYGANDPDLLKRAKSLETPLLDALPARYDAIFAELRNYASGDIYMGSELPPEFQGKKVQWLKESYTVLKAPGTMQPWENWGGIFEMNSDTIFVTKGSVSLEGNVDANDIAIIAASQITIGGGANLAFERSFFLAGSSFNASGSVRWGDPDHYCDTGTFNTYIFSLNYLSLGGATGLYGVVGAGAQFHPGGAMRSAGGLYFEAQQNVSLGGNYRVTGCGAQLESAYEINTEPAPVAESGGSGYRTVLVR
;
A
#
# COMPACT_ATOMS: atom_id res chain seq x y z
N MET A 1 8.04 -47.81 -68.14
CA MET A 1 8.50 -46.41 -68.04
C MET A 1 9.58 -46.26 -66.96
N ILE A 2 9.36 -46.74 -65.74
CA ILE A 2 10.35 -46.72 -64.63
C ILE A 2 11.70 -47.38 -64.98
N SER A 3 11.68 -48.51 -65.71
CA SER A 3 12.91 -49.21 -66.13
C SER A 3 13.72 -48.52 -67.23
N ARG A 4 13.11 -47.61 -68.01
CA ARG A 4 13.82 -46.77 -69.00
C ARG A 4 14.44 -45.54 -68.33
N PHE A 5 13.75 -44.97 -67.34
CA PHE A 5 14.24 -43.84 -66.55
C PHE A 5 15.45 -44.22 -65.68
N ALA A 6 15.51 -45.46 -65.19
CA ALA A 6 16.63 -45.99 -64.41
C ALA A 6 17.93 -46.22 -65.21
N ARG A 7 17.91 -46.15 -66.54
CA ARG A 7 19.08 -46.39 -67.41
C ARG A 7 19.69 -45.12 -68.01
N THR A 8 19.01 -43.98 -67.89
CA THR A 8 19.49 -42.67 -68.32
C THR A 8 20.15 -41.96 -67.13
N GLU A 9 21.31 -41.33 -67.34
CA GLU A 9 22.06 -40.62 -66.28
C GLU A 9 21.20 -39.53 -65.57
N GLU A 10 20.19 -38.99 -66.26
CA GLU A 10 19.20 -38.04 -65.75
C GLU A 10 18.33 -38.60 -64.60
N GLY A 11 18.10 -39.92 -64.57
CA GLY A 11 17.27 -40.57 -63.55
C GLY A 11 17.96 -40.64 -62.19
N PHE A 12 19.29 -40.80 -62.18
CA PHE A 12 20.08 -40.81 -60.94
C PHE A 12 20.03 -39.45 -60.26
N SER A 13 20.20 -38.35 -61.01
CA SER A 13 20.13 -37.00 -60.46
C SER A 13 18.79 -36.72 -59.78
N THR A 14 17.67 -37.17 -60.36
CA THR A 14 16.34 -36.97 -59.77
C THR A 14 16.19 -37.73 -58.45
N VAL A 15 16.61 -39.01 -58.40
CA VAL A 15 16.53 -39.82 -57.17
C VAL A 15 17.44 -39.26 -56.08
N THR A 16 18.66 -38.85 -56.43
CA THR A 16 19.59 -38.22 -55.49
C THR A 16 19.06 -36.89 -54.97
N SER A 17 18.48 -36.04 -55.83
CA SER A 17 17.86 -34.78 -55.42
C SER A 17 16.68 -35.00 -54.48
N LEU A 18 15.78 -35.94 -54.77
CA LEU A 18 14.66 -36.28 -53.89
C LEU A 18 15.14 -36.80 -52.54
N PHE A 19 16.14 -37.69 -52.54
CA PHE A 19 16.74 -38.19 -51.32
C PHE A 19 17.37 -37.07 -50.50
N LEU A 20 18.16 -36.18 -51.12
CA LEU A 20 18.81 -35.06 -50.45
C LEU A 20 17.79 -34.06 -49.89
N VAL A 21 16.70 -33.79 -50.62
CA VAL A 21 15.58 -32.97 -50.13
C VAL A 21 14.96 -33.60 -48.89
N ILE A 22 14.69 -34.91 -48.89
CA ILE A 22 14.15 -35.60 -47.71
C ILE A 22 15.11 -35.49 -46.52
N VAL A 23 16.42 -35.72 -46.74
CA VAL A 23 17.43 -35.60 -45.67
C VAL A 23 17.47 -34.18 -45.09
N ILE A 24 17.43 -33.15 -45.96
CA ILE A 24 17.40 -31.75 -45.51
C ILE A 24 16.11 -31.45 -44.74
N LEU A 25 14.95 -31.91 -45.21
CA LEU A 25 13.67 -31.72 -44.54
C LEU A 25 13.64 -32.42 -43.16
N LEU A 26 14.21 -33.63 -43.05
CA LEU A 26 14.36 -34.32 -41.78
C LEU A 26 15.28 -33.55 -40.81
N GLY A 27 16.43 -33.08 -41.30
CA GLY A 27 17.34 -32.26 -40.50
C GLY A 27 16.74 -30.94 -40.05
N ALA A 28 15.99 -30.27 -40.94
CA ALA A 28 15.25 -29.05 -40.62
C ALA A 28 14.14 -29.34 -39.60
N GLY A 29 13.44 -30.47 -39.73
CA GLY A 29 12.38 -30.85 -38.81
C GLY A 29 12.85 -31.13 -37.40
N ILE A 30 13.93 -31.90 -37.25
CA ILE A 30 14.59 -32.10 -35.96
C ILE A 30 14.98 -30.74 -35.35
N SER A 31 15.54 -29.84 -36.15
CA SER A 31 15.96 -28.51 -35.67
C SER A 31 14.77 -27.66 -35.20
N MET A 32 13.64 -27.69 -35.91
CA MET A 32 12.41 -27.00 -35.52
C MET A 32 11.81 -27.56 -34.24
N ASP A 33 11.71 -28.89 -34.14
CA ASP A 33 11.14 -29.59 -32.99
C ASP A 33 11.97 -29.33 -31.72
N VAL A 34 13.30 -29.47 -31.80
CA VAL A 34 14.21 -29.17 -30.69
C VAL A 34 14.10 -27.70 -30.28
N THR A 35 14.01 -26.78 -31.25
CA THR A 35 13.84 -25.34 -30.94
C THR A 35 12.52 -25.07 -30.23
N ASN A 36 11.43 -25.74 -30.63
CA ASN A 36 10.14 -25.63 -29.95
C ASN A 36 10.21 -26.15 -28.50
N VAL A 37 10.84 -27.31 -28.28
CA VAL A 37 11.05 -27.87 -26.93
C VAL A 37 11.83 -26.90 -26.04
N PHE A 38 12.92 -26.30 -26.52
CA PHE A 38 13.67 -25.31 -25.76
C PHE A 38 12.87 -24.02 -25.49
N ARG A 39 12.04 -23.59 -26.44
CA ARG A 39 11.13 -22.45 -26.25
C ARG A 39 10.13 -22.74 -25.13
N VAL A 40 9.48 -23.90 -25.16
CA VAL A 40 8.52 -24.33 -24.13
C VAL A 40 9.21 -24.44 -22.77
N LYS A 41 10.39 -25.07 -22.69
CA LYS A 41 11.15 -25.16 -21.43
C LYS A 41 11.45 -23.79 -20.81
N LYS A 42 11.82 -22.79 -21.63
CA LYS A 42 12.06 -21.43 -21.15
C LYS A 42 10.79 -20.75 -20.66
N GLN A 43 9.67 -20.96 -21.35
CA GLN A 43 8.37 -20.45 -20.92
C GLN A 43 7.96 -21.05 -19.57
N MET A 44 8.10 -22.37 -19.41
CA MET A 44 7.86 -23.06 -18.14
C MET A 44 8.78 -22.54 -17.04
N GLN A 45 10.08 -22.33 -17.31
CA GLN A 45 11.01 -21.78 -16.31
C GLN A 45 10.56 -20.41 -15.80
N MET A 46 10.14 -19.50 -16.68
CA MET A 46 9.64 -18.19 -16.25
C MET A 46 8.36 -18.30 -15.40
N ALA A 47 7.50 -19.26 -15.74
CA ALA A 47 6.27 -19.50 -15.00
C ALA A 47 6.54 -20.08 -13.60
N VAL A 48 7.43 -21.09 -13.46
CA VAL A 48 7.80 -21.63 -12.14
C VAL A 48 8.57 -20.60 -11.31
N ASP A 49 9.43 -19.78 -11.93
CA ASP A 49 10.15 -18.71 -11.26
C ASP A 49 9.16 -17.68 -10.66
N ALA A 50 8.14 -17.26 -11.43
CA ALA A 50 7.10 -16.34 -10.96
C ALA A 50 6.17 -16.98 -9.92
N THR A 51 5.80 -18.24 -10.10
CA THR A 51 4.90 -18.98 -9.19
C THR A 51 5.57 -19.23 -7.84
N ALA A 52 6.83 -19.68 -7.84
CA ALA A 52 7.62 -19.82 -6.62
C ALA A 52 7.75 -18.49 -5.90
N MET A 53 8.00 -17.40 -6.63
CA MET A 53 8.10 -16.06 -6.05
C MET A 53 6.81 -15.60 -5.37
N ALA A 54 5.65 -15.85 -5.99
CA ALA A 54 4.34 -15.52 -5.44
C ALA A 54 3.97 -16.36 -4.21
N ALA A 55 4.33 -17.64 -4.20
CA ALA A 55 4.21 -18.51 -3.03
C ALA A 55 5.10 -17.99 -1.89
N ALA A 56 6.38 -17.76 -2.19
CA ALA A 56 7.40 -17.33 -1.24
C ALA A 56 7.07 -15.98 -0.58
N SER A 57 6.45 -15.03 -1.29
CA SER A 57 6.08 -13.73 -0.71
C SER A 57 4.98 -13.80 0.36
N ASN A 58 4.28 -14.93 0.46
CA ASN A 58 3.11 -15.08 1.33
C ASN A 58 3.25 -16.27 2.32
N VAL A 59 4.46 -16.84 2.50
CA VAL A 59 4.67 -18.08 3.29
C VAL A 59 4.17 -18.01 4.74
N SER A 60 4.00 -16.81 5.28
CA SER A 60 3.41 -16.59 6.61
C SER A 60 1.95 -17.04 6.71
N ASP A 61 1.23 -17.10 5.58
CA ASP A 61 -0.11 -17.66 5.47
C ASP A 61 -0.11 -18.72 4.36
N ARG A 62 -0.14 -19.99 4.78
CA ARG A 62 -0.06 -21.14 3.87
C ARG A 62 -1.18 -21.13 2.82
N SER A 63 -2.41 -20.80 3.23
CA SER A 63 -3.56 -20.80 2.32
C SER A 63 -3.39 -19.70 1.29
N LEU A 64 -3.05 -18.49 1.74
CA LEU A 64 -2.83 -17.36 0.85
C LEU A 64 -1.64 -17.60 -0.10
N ALA A 65 -0.57 -18.23 0.37
CA ALA A 65 0.58 -18.59 -0.46
C ALA A 65 0.20 -19.54 -1.61
N MET A 66 -0.57 -20.59 -1.31
CA MET A 66 -1.01 -21.56 -2.31
C MET A 66 -1.99 -20.91 -3.30
N ASP A 67 -2.95 -20.12 -2.82
CA ASP A 67 -3.91 -19.42 -3.68
C ASP A 67 -3.22 -18.45 -4.65
N ARG A 68 -2.28 -17.65 -4.14
CA ARG A 68 -1.51 -16.69 -4.96
C ARG A 68 -0.58 -17.38 -5.95
N ALA A 69 0.03 -18.48 -5.54
CA ALA A 69 0.87 -19.29 -6.43
C ALA A 69 0.04 -19.85 -7.59
N MET A 70 -1.11 -20.48 -7.30
CA MET A 70 -1.99 -21.02 -8.34
C MET A 70 -2.57 -19.93 -9.25
N GLU A 71 -2.90 -18.75 -8.72
CA GLU A 71 -3.32 -17.60 -9.53
C GLU A 71 -2.23 -17.20 -10.54
N VAL A 72 -0.97 -17.11 -10.10
CA VAL A 72 0.16 -16.76 -10.94
C VAL A 72 0.51 -17.88 -11.92
N ALA A 73 0.40 -19.14 -11.52
CA ALA A 73 0.60 -20.30 -12.38
C ALA A 73 -0.38 -20.27 -13.56
N HIS A 74 -1.69 -20.16 -13.30
CA HIS A 74 -2.71 -20.12 -14.35
C HIS A 74 -2.59 -18.90 -15.27
N ARG A 75 -2.09 -17.76 -14.76
CA ARG A 75 -1.86 -16.58 -15.58
C ARG A 75 -0.69 -16.75 -16.56
N ASN A 76 0.35 -17.48 -16.17
CA ASN A 76 1.56 -17.67 -16.98
C ASN A 76 1.51 -18.92 -17.85
N LEU A 77 0.78 -19.96 -17.41
CA LEU A 77 0.52 -21.19 -18.12
C LEU A 77 -0.98 -21.54 -18.04
N PRO A 78 -1.84 -20.90 -18.85
CA PRO A 78 -3.25 -21.25 -18.89
C PRO A 78 -3.46 -22.72 -19.27
N ILE A 79 -4.39 -23.39 -18.58
CA ILE A 79 -4.67 -24.83 -18.75
C ILE A 79 -5.11 -25.12 -20.19
N GLU A 80 -5.83 -24.19 -20.82
CA GLU A 80 -6.35 -24.34 -22.19
C GLU A 80 -5.23 -24.43 -23.24
N GLU A 81 -4.06 -23.85 -22.97
CA GLU A 81 -2.92 -23.81 -23.90
C GLU A 81 -1.81 -24.78 -23.53
N HIS A 82 -1.69 -25.13 -22.25
CA HIS A 82 -0.54 -25.86 -21.71
C HIS A 82 -0.90 -27.11 -20.90
N GLY A 83 -2.19 -27.42 -20.75
CA GLY A 83 -2.69 -28.44 -19.84
C GLY A 83 -2.34 -28.12 -18.38
N ASP A 84 -2.43 -29.12 -17.51
CA ASP A 84 -2.11 -29.00 -16.08
C ASP A 84 -0.59 -29.03 -15.82
N ALA A 85 0.11 -28.04 -16.39
CA ALA A 85 1.56 -27.92 -16.33
C ALA A 85 2.09 -27.63 -14.92
N ILE A 86 1.28 -27.01 -14.05
CA ILE A 86 1.55 -26.81 -12.62
C ILE A 86 0.25 -27.10 -11.89
N VAL A 87 0.26 -28.06 -10.97
CA VAL A 87 -0.86 -28.34 -10.06
C VAL A 87 -0.47 -28.01 -8.62
N GLU A 88 -1.46 -27.95 -7.72
CA GLU A 88 -1.23 -27.64 -6.31
C GLU A 88 -0.19 -28.55 -5.65
N ALA A 89 -0.17 -29.83 -6.02
CA ALA A 89 0.79 -30.81 -5.51
C ALA A 89 2.25 -30.54 -5.95
N ASP A 90 2.46 -29.72 -6.98
CA ASP A 90 3.80 -29.34 -7.44
C ASP A 90 4.37 -28.15 -6.65
N ILE A 91 3.57 -27.54 -5.77
CA ILE A 91 3.94 -26.40 -4.93
C ILE A 91 4.19 -26.89 -3.52
N GLU A 92 5.45 -26.89 -3.12
CA GLU A 92 5.88 -27.34 -1.81
C GLU A 92 6.41 -26.15 -1.01
N LEU A 93 5.86 -25.95 0.18
CA LEU A 93 6.34 -24.94 1.13
C LEU A 93 7.30 -25.60 2.12
N GLY A 94 8.42 -24.93 2.40
CA GLY A 94 9.47 -25.53 3.22
C GLY A 94 10.51 -24.55 3.73
N TRP A 95 11.57 -25.14 4.26
CA TRP A 95 12.77 -24.45 4.71
C TRP A 95 13.90 -24.67 3.72
N TYR A 96 14.43 -23.58 3.16
CA TYR A 96 15.65 -23.54 2.38
C TYR A 96 16.81 -23.07 3.26
N ASP A 97 17.84 -23.90 3.36
CA ASP A 97 19.09 -23.56 4.03
C ASP A 97 20.06 -22.96 3.00
N THR A 98 20.36 -21.66 3.14
CA THR A 98 21.25 -20.94 2.22
C THR A 98 22.71 -21.34 2.34
N ALA A 99 23.12 -21.97 3.45
CA ALA A 99 24.50 -22.41 3.64
C ALA A 99 24.77 -23.73 2.92
N THR A 100 23.79 -24.64 2.89
CA THR A 100 23.91 -25.96 2.25
C THR A 100 23.31 -26.00 0.85
N GLY A 101 22.33 -25.12 0.56
CA GLY A 101 21.49 -25.17 -0.63
C GLY A 101 20.36 -26.20 -0.55
N ASP A 102 20.11 -26.76 0.65
CA ASP A 102 19.12 -27.82 0.83
C ASP A 102 17.72 -27.25 1.07
N PHE A 103 16.74 -27.81 0.35
CA PHE A 103 15.32 -27.54 0.59
C PHE A 103 14.68 -28.71 1.33
N THR A 104 14.08 -28.42 2.48
CA THR A 104 13.34 -29.38 3.30
C THR A 104 11.86 -29.02 3.30
N VAL A 105 11.03 -29.90 2.75
CA VAL A 105 9.57 -29.73 2.78
C VAL A 105 9.09 -29.77 4.23
N VAL A 106 8.30 -28.78 4.62
CA VAL A 106 7.74 -28.67 5.96
C VAL A 106 6.31 -29.21 5.94
N SER A 107 5.96 -30.03 6.93
CA SER A 107 4.63 -30.66 7.01
C SER A 107 3.52 -29.61 7.10
N GLU A 108 2.33 -29.92 6.58
CA GLU A 108 1.16 -29.03 6.64
C GLU A 108 0.74 -28.62 8.07
N LEU A 109 1.13 -29.40 9.08
CA LEU A 109 0.83 -29.16 10.49
C LEU A 109 1.91 -28.37 11.23
N ALA A 110 3.00 -27.98 10.56
CA ALA A 110 4.07 -27.23 11.18
C ALA A 110 3.69 -25.76 11.40
N ASP A 111 4.44 -25.09 12.27
CA ASP A 111 4.29 -23.67 12.49
C ASP A 111 4.66 -22.92 11.19
N PRO A 112 3.84 -21.97 10.69
CA PRO A 112 4.22 -21.12 9.56
C PRO A 112 5.57 -20.40 9.75
N ALA A 113 6.02 -20.20 10.99
CA ALA A 113 7.35 -19.65 11.29
C ALA A 113 8.52 -20.54 10.83
N ASP A 114 8.28 -21.84 10.62
CA ASP A 114 9.29 -22.79 10.13
C ASP A 114 9.40 -22.81 8.59
N ILE A 115 8.61 -21.98 7.88
CA ILE A 115 8.59 -21.90 6.42
C ILE A 115 9.30 -20.61 5.98
N ASN A 116 10.33 -20.74 5.15
CA ASN A 116 11.05 -19.59 4.59
C ASN A 116 11.14 -19.61 3.06
N ALA A 117 10.60 -20.63 2.39
CA ALA A 117 10.76 -20.80 0.96
C ALA A 117 9.62 -21.63 0.35
N ALA A 118 9.47 -21.51 -0.96
CA ALA A 118 8.58 -22.30 -1.78
C ALA A 118 9.38 -22.94 -2.93
N ARG A 119 9.20 -24.25 -3.14
CA ARG A 119 9.67 -24.99 -4.31
C ARG A 119 8.48 -25.24 -5.22
N VAL A 120 8.63 -24.94 -6.49
CA VAL A 120 7.60 -25.17 -7.51
C VAL A 120 8.20 -25.97 -8.64
N SER A 121 7.50 -27.03 -9.02
CA SER A 121 7.84 -27.86 -10.16
C SER A 121 6.79 -27.67 -11.26
N SER A 122 7.18 -27.79 -12.52
CA SER A 122 6.26 -27.80 -13.65
C SER A 122 6.61 -28.93 -14.60
N GLU A 123 5.60 -29.65 -15.05
CA GLU A 123 5.76 -30.83 -15.89
C GLU A 123 4.80 -30.81 -17.08
N ARG A 124 5.38 -30.97 -18.27
CA ARG A 124 4.67 -31.32 -19.50
C ARG A 124 5.07 -32.73 -19.91
N VAL A 125 4.25 -33.71 -19.52
CA VAL A 125 4.53 -35.15 -19.60
C VAL A 125 3.30 -35.92 -20.06
N ASP A 126 3.50 -37.08 -20.66
CA ASP A 126 2.39 -37.89 -21.18
C ASP A 126 1.42 -38.32 -20.08
N LEU A 127 1.92 -38.50 -18.85
CA LEU A 127 1.10 -38.91 -17.69
C LEU A 127 0.03 -37.86 -17.34
N ARG A 128 0.26 -36.58 -17.67
CA ARG A 128 -0.67 -35.47 -17.45
C ARG A 128 -1.43 -35.08 -18.74
N ASP A 129 -1.28 -35.87 -19.81
CA ASP A 129 -1.86 -35.60 -21.13
C ASP A 129 -1.54 -34.20 -21.66
N ASN A 130 -0.35 -33.69 -21.35
CA ASN A 130 0.08 -32.32 -21.66
C ASN A 130 1.51 -32.24 -22.23
N ALA A 131 2.06 -33.34 -22.74
CA ALA A 131 3.38 -33.37 -23.35
C ALA A 131 3.52 -32.39 -24.53
N VAL A 132 4.75 -32.07 -24.92
CA VAL A 132 5.00 -31.13 -26.03
C VAL A 132 4.93 -31.87 -27.35
N ASP A 133 3.90 -31.58 -28.14
CA ASP A 133 3.77 -32.15 -29.49
C ASP A 133 4.97 -31.80 -30.38
N LEU A 134 5.40 -32.81 -31.14
CA LEU A 134 6.45 -32.70 -32.14
C LEU A 134 5.83 -32.59 -33.55
N TYR A 135 6.33 -31.67 -34.36
CA TYR A 135 5.75 -31.38 -35.67
C TYR A 135 6.24 -32.31 -36.76
N LEU A 136 7.55 -32.59 -36.82
CA LEU A 136 8.16 -33.32 -37.95
C LEU A 136 8.71 -34.68 -37.52
N LEU A 137 9.14 -34.82 -36.26
CA LEU A 137 9.54 -36.09 -35.65
C LEU A 137 8.39 -37.09 -35.52
N GLN A 138 7.12 -36.64 -35.53
CA GLN A 138 5.96 -37.54 -35.59
C GLN A 138 5.97 -38.44 -36.84
N LEU A 139 6.57 -37.99 -37.95
CA LEU A 139 6.74 -38.79 -39.16
C LEU A 139 7.70 -39.97 -38.96
N LEU A 140 8.54 -39.90 -37.92
CA LEU A 140 9.46 -40.95 -37.50
C LEU A 140 8.93 -41.76 -36.30
N GLY A 141 7.66 -41.57 -35.91
CA GLY A 141 7.02 -42.29 -34.82
C GLY A 141 7.24 -41.69 -33.42
N HIS A 142 7.73 -40.45 -33.32
CA HIS A 142 7.86 -39.72 -32.07
C HIS A 142 6.87 -38.55 -32.03
N SER A 143 5.76 -38.70 -31.31
CA SER A 143 4.67 -37.73 -31.25
C SER A 143 4.94 -36.56 -30.30
N ASP A 144 5.73 -36.78 -29.26
CA ASP A 144 5.78 -35.90 -28.10
C ASP A 144 7.20 -35.84 -27.50
N TRP A 145 7.39 -34.83 -26.66
CA TRP A 145 8.59 -34.64 -25.86
C TRP A 145 8.22 -34.17 -24.46
N GLN A 146 8.82 -34.80 -23.45
CA GLN A 146 8.59 -34.49 -22.04
C GLN A 146 9.53 -33.40 -21.55
N VAL A 147 8.98 -32.37 -20.90
CA VAL A 147 9.73 -31.20 -20.43
C VAL A 147 9.36 -30.92 -18.98
N SER A 148 10.37 -30.63 -18.15
CA SER A 148 10.18 -30.12 -16.79
C SER A 148 11.00 -28.87 -16.52
N ALA A 149 10.54 -28.09 -15.55
CA ALA A 149 11.22 -26.92 -15.01
C ALA A 149 10.93 -26.82 -13.51
N ASP A 150 11.90 -26.34 -12.74
CA ASP A 150 11.81 -26.23 -11.29
C ASP A 150 12.37 -24.89 -10.84
N ALA A 151 11.82 -24.35 -9.76
CA ALA A 151 12.33 -23.15 -9.11
C ALA A 151 12.15 -23.23 -7.60
N ILE A 152 13.12 -22.69 -6.86
CA ILE A 152 12.99 -22.42 -5.44
C ILE A 152 13.07 -20.90 -5.26
N ALA A 153 12.12 -20.36 -4.52
CA ALA A 153 12.13 -18.97 -4.12
C ALA A 153 12.10 -18.91 -2.60
N MET A 154 12.98 -18.10 -2.04
CA MET A 154 12.97 -17.81 -0.62
C MET A 154 12.11 -16.58 -0.33
N ALA A 155 11.28 -16.68 0.69
CA ALA A 155 10.65 -15.53 1.30
C ALA A 155 11.74 -14.55 1.78
N PRO A 156 11.52 -13.23 1.69
CA PRO A 156 12.39 -12.26 2.33
C PRO A 156 12.53 -12.62 3.82
N THR A 157 13.74 -13.01 4.23
CA THR A 157 13.99 -13.46 5.59
C THR A 157 13.87 -12.27 6.53
N GLY A 158 12.81 -12.25 7.33
CA GLY A 158 12.53 -11.18 8.29
C GLY A 158 11.89 -11.63 9.59
N ALA A 159 11.74 -12.93 9.81
CA ALA A 159 11.55 -13.45 11.16
C ALA A 159 12.95 -13.74 11.74
N PRO A 160 13.53 -12.87 12.58
CA PRO A 160 14.72 -13.24 13.31
C PRO A 160 14.35 -14.36 14.27
N THR A 161 14.87 -15.57 14.05
CA THR A 161 14.89 -16.68 15.02
C THR A 161 15.83 -16.40 16.21
N GLY A 162 16.09 -15.12 16.52
CA GLY A 162 16.95 -14.68 17.61
C GLY A 162 16.57 -13.30 18.12
N GLY A 163 15.48 -13.22 18.91
CA GLY A 163 15.24 -12.13 19.88
C GLY A 163 15.21 -10.69 19.37
N GLY A 164 15.20 -10.45 18.05
CA GLY A 164 15.03 -9.13 17.46
C GLY A 164 13.56 -8.77 17.46
N THR A 165 13.22 -7.62 18.06
CA THR A 165 11.88 -7.03 18.00
C THR A 165 11.36 -7.02 16.55
N PRO A 166 10.11 -7.43 16.30
CA PRO A 166 9.53 -7.42 14.96
C PRO A 166 9.73 -6.05 14.32
N VAL A 167 10.17 -6.03 13.06
CA VAL A 167 10.12 -4.81 12.26
C VAL A 167 8.64 -4.49 12.09
N ALA A 168 8.17 -3.44 12.75
CA ALA A 168 6.78 -3.00 12.68
C ALA A 168 6.35 -2.87 11.20
N ALA A 169 5.09 -3.18 10.90
CA ALA A 169 4.55 -3.04 9.54
C ALA A 169 4.81 -1.59 9.00
N PRO A 170 5.03 -1.36 7.69
CA PRO A 170 5.57 -0.08 7.28
C PRO A 170 4.47 0.95 7.54
N CYS A 171 4.83 2.19 7.83
CA CYS A 171 3.84 3.27 7.95
C CYS A 171 2.84 3.20 9.12
N ASN A 172 2.93 2.22 10.05
CA ASN A 172 1.98 2.11 11.17
C ASN A 172 1.94 3.34 12.09
N ASN A 173 3.05 4.07 12.20
CA ASN A 173 3.12 5.23 13.08
C ASN A 173 2.56 6.49 12.41
N ALA A 174 2.86 6.67 11.12
CA ALA A 174 2.30 7.74 10.33
C ALA A 174 2.45 7.44 8.83
N MET A 175 1.47 7.85 8.06
CA MET A 175 1.52 7.85 6.60
C MET A 175 1.06 9.22 6.09
N ILE A 176 1.95 9.92 5.39
CA ILE A 176 1.62 11.19 4.74
C ILE A 176 1.94 11.01 3.26
N MET A 177 0.95 11.21 2.41
CA MET A 177 1.11 11.04 0.97
C MET A 177 0.51 12.19 0.16
N THR A 178 1.09 12.43 -1.01
CA THR A 178 0.56 13.36 -1.98
C THR A 178 0.71 12.85 -3.41
N LYS A 179 -0.30 13.14 -4.26
CA LYS A 179 -0.21 13.00 -5.72
C LYS A 179 0.76 14.00 -6.37
N GLY A 180 1.20 15.02 -5.63
CA GLY A 180 2.14 16.04 -6.05
C GLY A 180 3.57 15.76 -5.60
N PHE A 181 4.32 16.82 -5.32
CA PHE A 181 5.67 16.78 -4.76
C PHE A 181 5.61 17.00 -3.26
N MET A 182 6.38 16.23 -2.48
CA MET A 182 6.51 16.43 -1.04
C MET A 182 7.84 17.09 -0.69
N GLU A 183 7.80 18.15 0.11
CA GLU A 183 8.99 18.72 0.74
C GLU A 183 8.84 18.75 2.26
N THR A 184 9.91 18.44 2.98
CA THR A 184 9.99 18.65 4.44
C THR A 184 11.01 19.73 4.78
N GLY A 185 10.75 20.48 5.84
CA GLY A 185 11.75 21.32 6.50
C GLY A 185 12.78 20.47 7.26
N GLY A 186 13.73 21.10 7.95
CA GLY A 186 14.78 20.41 8.68
C GLY A 186 14.51 20.17 10.17
N GLY A 187 15.37 19.37 10.81
CA GLY A 187 15.37 19.13 12.25
C GLY A 187 14.24 18.22 12.74
N ASN A 188 13.66 17.41 11.86
CA ASN A 188 12.56 16.50 12.21
C ASN A 188 13.07 15.23 12.89
N GLU A 189 12.22 14.58 13.68
CA GLU A 189 12.46 13.28 14.32
C GLU A 189 11.31 12.34 13.95
N TRP A 190 11.58 11.39 13.06
CA TRP A 190 10.65 10.39 12.58
C TRP A 190 10.91 9.07 13.32
N LEU A 191 10.15 8.83 14.40
CA LEU A 191 10.35 7.72 15.31
C LEU A 191 9.48 6.52 14.90
N GLY A 192 10.13 5.43 14.48
CA GLY A 192 9.49 4.16 14.10
C GLY A 192 9.00 4.14 12.65
N ALA A 193 7.91 3.42 12.38
CA ALA A 193 7.41 3.16 11.03
C ALA A 193 6.61 4.34 10.45
N VAL A 194 7.31 5.40 10.00
CA VAL A 194 6.69 6.54 9.32
C VAL A 194 6.98 6.50 7.82
N CYS A 195 5.95 6.70 7.01
CA CYS A 195 6.05 6.76 5.56
C CYS A 195 5.70 8.15 5.04
N LEU A 196 6.61 8.69 4.23
CA LEU A 196 6.43 9.94 3.51
C LEU A 196 6.46 9.63 2.02
N HIS A 197 5.41 10.02 1.32
CA HIS A 197 5.26 9.71 -0.11
C HIS A 197 4.88 10.95 -0.92
N GLY A 198 5.62 11.20 -2.00
CA GLY A 198 5.22 12.17 -3.03
C GLY A 198 5.30 11.54 -4.40
N GLU A 199 4.17 11.38 -5.07
CA GLU A 199 4.06 10.65 -6.34
C GLU A 199 5.02 11.20 -7.39
N THR A 200 5.13 12.53 -7.49
CA THR A 200 6.04 13.19 -8.45
C THR A 200 7.47 13.33 -7.92
N GLY A 201 7.67 13.21 -6.61
CA GLY A 201 8.96 13.31 -5.94
C GLY A 201 8.85 13.71 -4.48
N LEU A 202 9.94 13.49 -3.75
CA LEU A 202 10.06 13.81 -2.33
C LEU A 202 11.43 14.42 -2.05
N ARG A 203 11.47 15.50 -1.27
CA ARG A 203 12.72 16.10 -0.77
C ARG A 203 12.65 16.37 0.72
N THR A 204 13.55 15.78 1.49
CA THR A 204 13.62 16.04 2.93
C THR A 204 14.39 17.32 3.24
N GLY A 205 14.23 17.89 4.42
CA GLY A 205 15.12 18.93 4.92
C GLY A 205 16.44 18.37 5.46
N GLY A 206 17.26 19.25 6.05
CA GLY A 206 18.52 18.87 6.69
C GLY A 206 18.38 18.62 8.20
N ASP A 207 19.31 17.89 8.79
CA ASP A 207 19.39 17.57 10.23
C ASP A 207 18.20 16.74 10.77
N ASP A 208 17.51 16.03 9.87
CA ASP A 208 16.44 15.09 10.22
C ASP A 208 17.02 13.81 10.85
N TRP A 209 16.26 13.21 11.77
CA TRP A 209 16.53 11.91 12.37
C TRP A 209 15.42 10.93 11.97
N TYR A 210 15.81 9.78 11.44
CA TYR A 210 14.95 8.67 11.04
C TYR A 210 15.29 7.47 11.91
N GLY A 211 14.29 6.93 12.60
CA GLY A 211 14.36 5.65 13.28
C GLY A 211 14.29 4.46 12.33
N PRO A 212 14.38 3.23 12.86
CA PRO A 212 14.13 2.04 12.07
C PRO A 212 12.66 1.99 11.60
N GLY A 213 12.44 1.52 10.37
CA GLY A 213 11.11 1.34 9.77
C GLY A 213 10.59 2.55 8.99
N ASN A 214 11.32 3.66 8.94
CA ASN A 214 10.94 4.80 8.11
C ASN A 214 11.11 4.50 6.62
N GLU A 215 10.19 5.01 5.81
CA GLU A 215 10.23 4.91 4.35
C GLU A 215 9.96 6.27 3.69
N LEU A 216 10.75 6.57 2.66
CA LEU A 216 10.62 7.74 1.81
C LEU A 216 10.41 7.26 0.38
N SER A 217 9.25 7.53 -0.21
CA SER A 217 8.91 6.97 -1.52
C SER A 217 8.36 8.00 -2.52
N ALA A 218 8.52 7.65 -3.79
CA ALA A 218 7.95 8.33 -4.95
C ALA A 218 7.79 7.32 -6.08
N ALA A 219 7.03 7.65 -7.14
CA ALA A 219 6.82 6.77 -8.29
C ALA A 219 8.15 6.29 -8.91
N ARG A 220 9.19 7.11 -8.79
CA ARG A 220 10.55 6.85 -9.26
C ARG A 220 11.54 7.17 -8.15
N ILE A 221 12.43 6.23 -7.83
CA ILE A 221 13.38 6.36 -6.71
C ILE A 221 14.33 7.56 -6.88
N GLU A 222 14.68 7.90 -8.13
CA GLU A 222 15.53 9.06 -8.45
C GLU A 222 14.89 10.41 -8.09
N ASN A 223 13.57 10.45 -7.90
CA ASN A 223 12.86 11.65 -7.46
C ASN A 223 12.79 11.76 -5.93
N VAL A 224 13.40 10.84 -5.18
CA VAL A 224 13.52 10.89 -3.73
C VAL A 224 14.90 11.44 -3.36
N THR A 225 14.91 12.65 -2.80
CA THR A 225 16.11 13.32 -2.30
C THR A 225 16.09 13.36 -0.78
N VAL A 226 17.01 12.62 -0.17
CA VAL A 226 17.27 12.70 1.28
C VAL A 226 18.44 13.63 1.48
N ASN A 227 18.19 14.75 2.14
CA ASN A 227 19.22 15.72 2.50
C ASN A 227 20.01 15.23 3.72
N HIS A 228 20.90 16.07 4.28
CA HIS A 228 21.76 15.69 5.40
C HIS A 228 20.95 15.10 6.57
N VAL A 229 21.31 13.89 6.98
CA VAL A 229 20.68 13.16 8.09
C VAL A 229 21.55 13.30 9.33
N ARG A 230 20.94 13.49 10.50
CA ARG A 230 21.62 13.61 11.80
C ARG A 230 22.46 12.35 12.08
N ASN A 231 23.65 12.53 12.65
CA ASN A 231 24.51 11.42 13.05
C ASN A 231 23.78 10.46 14.01
N GLY A 232 23.91 9.15 13.78
CA GLY A 232 23.21 8.10 14.54
C GLY A 232 21.77 7.82 14.10
N SER A 233 21.24 8.53 13.10
CA SER A 233 19.99 8.17 12.43
C SER A 233 20.15 6.92 11.57
N TYR A 234 19.04 6.21 11.35
CA TYR A 234 18.96 5.24 10.26
C TYR A 234 19.24 5.94 8.92
N GLY A 235 20.00 5.27 8.05
CA GLY A 235 20.47 5.85 6.79
C GLY A 235 21.52 6.96 6.91
N ALA A 236 22.05 7.29 8.10
CA ALA A 236 23.06 8.35 8.22
C ALA A 236 24.34 8.08 7.42
N ASN A 237 24.72 6.80 7.27
CA ASN A 237 25.86 6.38 6.44
C ASN A 237 25.49 6.10 4.98
N ASP A 238 24.21 5.82 4.73
CA ASP A 238 23.66 5.52 3.40
C ASP A 238 22.18 5.94 3.36
N PRO A 239 21.89 7.19 2.97
CA PRO A 239 20.52 7.71 2.93
C PRO A 239 19.63 6.99 1.91
N ASP A 240 20.21 6.26 0.96
CA ASP A 240 19.44 5.54 -0.05
C ASP A 240 18.68 4.35 0.57
N LEU A 241 19.07 3.87 1.76
CA LEU A 241 18.33 2.84 2.50
C LEU A 241 16.90 3.25 2.86
N LEU A 242 16.64 4.56 2.99
CA LEU A 242 15.31 5.10 3.27
C LEU A 242 14.43 5.19 2.01
N LYS A 243 15.03 5.14 0.82
CA LYS A 243 14.31 5.41 -0.44
C LYS A 243 13.61 4.16 -0.96
N ARG A 244 12.42 4.33 -1.54
CA ARG A 244 11.69 3.29 -2.28
C ARG A 244 11.05 3.86 -3.55
N ALA A 245 11.06 3.08 -4.64
CA ALA A 245 10.23 3.36 -5.82
C ALA A 245 8.87 2.70 -5.63
N LYS A 246 7.82 3.51 -5.55
CA LYS A 246 6.45 3.05 -5.34
C LYS A 246 5.47 4.10 -5.85
N SER A 247 4.38 3.69 -6.47
CA SER A 247 3.24 4.57 -6.73
C SER A 247 2.13 4.18 -5.76
N LEU A 248 1.50 5.17 -5.12
CA LEU A 248 0.47 4.94 -4.12
C LEU A 248 -0.85 5.55 -4.55
N GLU A 249 -1.93 4.78 -4.39
CA GLU A 249 -3.28 5.29 -4.54
C GLU A 249 -3.68 6.11 -3.30
N THR A 250 -4.55 7.10 -3.50
CA THR A 250 -5.09 7.99 -2.47
C THR A 250 -6.60 7.78 -2.36
N PRO A 251 -7.06 6.62 -1.83
CA PRO A 251 -8.47 6.25 -1.86
C PRO A 251 -9.35 7.24 -1.07
N LEU A 252 -8.86 7.78 0.04
CA LEU A 252 -9.62 8.71 0.87
C LEU A 252 -9.86 10.04 0.14
N LEU A 253 -8.83 10.59 -0.49
CA LEU A 253 -8.87 11.81 -1.27
C LEU A 253 -9.75 11.65 -2.51
N ASP A 254 -9.65 10.52 -3.20
CA ASP A 254 -10.42 10.24 -4.41
C ASP A 254 -11.92 10.06 -4.11
N ALA A 255 -12.24 9.49 -2.94
CA ALA A 255 -13.62 9.37 -2.46
C ALA A 255 -14.18 10.66 -1.84
N LEU A 256 -13.33 11.64 -1.48
CA LEU A 256 -13.73 12.77 -0.64
C LEU A 256 -14.88 13.62 -1.21
N PRO A 257 -14.93 13.99 -2.51
CA PRO A 257 -16.07 14.74 -3.06
C PRO A 257 -17.40 13.99 -2.94
N ALA A 258 -17.41 12.68 -3.25
CA ALA A 258 -18.60 11.86 -3.15
C ALA A 258 -19.05 11.70 -1.68
N ARG A 259 -18.09 11.53 -0.76
CA ARG A 259 -18.35 11.48 0.69
C ARG A 259 -18.95 12.78 1.21
N TYR A 260 -18.43 13.93 0.76
CA TYR A 260 -18.99 15.23 1.12
C TYR A 260 -20.48 15.33 0.74
N ASP A 261 -20.81 14.96 -0.50
CA ASP A 261 -22.19 14.97 -0.97
C ASP A 261 -23.09 14.00 -0.20
N ALA A 262 -22.59 12.80 0.10
CA ALA A 262 -23.30 11.78 0.87
C ALA A 262 -23.61 12.24 2.29
N ILE A 263 -22.62 12.79 3.02
CA ILE A 263 -22.80 13.32 4.37
C ILE A 263 -23.85 14.44 4.40
N PHE A 264 -23.80 15.39 3.48
CA PHE A 264 -24.81 16.46 3.41
C PHE A 264 -26.18 15.95 2.96
N ALA A 265 -26.26 14.93 2.10
CA ALA A 265 -27.51 14.29 1.73
C ALA A 265 -28.15 13.59 2.92
N GLU A 266 -27.37 12.86 3.72
CA GLU A 266 -27.84 12.16 4.90
C GLU A 266 -28.30 13.13 6.00
N LEU A 267 -27.48 14.14 6.34
CA LEU A 267 -27.78 15.09 7.41
C LEU A 267 -29.02 15.94 7.14
N ARG A 268 -29.39 16.15 5.87
CA ARG A 268 -30.63 16.85 5.48
C ARG A 268 -31.90 16.15 5.98
N ASN A 269 -31.82 14.87 6.35
CA ASN A 269 -32.95 14.10 6.89
C ASN A 269 -33.16 14.33 8.40
N TYR A 270 -32.26 15.06 9.07
CA TYR A 270 -32.32 15.32 10.50
C TYR A 270 -32.67 16.79 10.75
N ALA A 271 -33.67 17.04 11.59
CA ALA A 271 -33.95 18.35 12.14
C ALA A 271 -32.97 18.68 13.29
N SER A 272 -32.85 19.97 13.63
CA SER A 272 -32.04 20.38 14.78
C SER A 272 -32.65 19.79 16.07
N GLY A 273 -31.84 19.10 16.86
CA GLY A 273 -32.24 18.38 18.07
C GLY A 273 -32.44 16.87 17.86
N ASP A 274 -32.50 16.39 16.61
CA ASP A 274 -32.63 14.97 16.33
C ASP A 274 -31.36 14.19 16.72
N ILE A 275 -31.53 12.90 16.99
CA ILE A 275 -30.44 11.98 17.27
C ILE A 275 -29.95 11.37 15.96
N TYR A 276 -28.65 11.51 15.69
CA TYR A 276 -28.02 10.95 14.50
C TYR A 276 -27.95 9.43 14.59
N MET A 277 -28.48 8.75 13.58
CA MET A 277 -28.48 7.28 13.45
C MET A 277 -27.93 6.85 12.07
N GLY A 278 -27.21 7.75 11.40
CA GLY A 278 -26.68 7.54 10.06
C GLY A 278 -25.41 6.69 10.07
N SER A 279 -24.88 6.46 8.87
CA SER A 279 -23.68 5.66 8.64
C SER A 279 -22.58 6.40 7.89
N GLU A 280 -22.83 7.63 7.42
CA GLU A 280 -21.81 8.39 6.67
C GLU A 280 -20.74 9.01 7.58
N LEU A 281 -21.05 9.22 8.86
CA LEU A 281 -20.08 9.61 9.88
C LEU A 281 -19.50 8.39 10.60
N PRO A 282 -18.32 8.51 11.23
CA PRO A 282 -17.74 7.43 12.02
C PRO A 282 -18.71 6.90 13.09
N PRO A 283 -18.70 5.59 13.41
CA PRO A 283 -19.68 4.98 14.31
C PRO A 283 -19.82 5.65 15.68
N GLU A 284 -18.74 6.25 16.20
CA GLU A 284 -18.74 6.98 17.47
C GLU A 284 -19.64 8.22 17.48
N PHE A 285 -20.08 8.71 16.32
CA PHE A 285 -21.03 9.82 16.20
C PHE A 285 -22.50 9.37 16.17
N GLN A 286 -22.78 8.06 16.12
CA GLN A 286 -24.14 7.56 16.31
C GLN A 286 -24.64 7.87 17.73
N GLY A 287 -25.91 8.25 17.84
CA GLY A 287 -26.51 8.66 19.11
C GLY A 287 -26.25 10.12 19.50
N LYS A 288 -25.43 10.88 18.75
CA LYS A 288 -25.15 12.29 19.02
C LYS A 288 -26.26 13.20 18.47
N LYS A 289 -26.40 14.41 19.03
CA LYS A 289 -27.45 15.37 18.61
C LYS A 289 -27.04 16.14 17.37
N VAL A 290 -27.91 16.25 16.38
CA VAL A 290 -27.70 17.12 15.21
C VAL A 290 -28.14 18.54 15.53
N GLN A 291 -27.29 19.53 15.28
CA GLN A 291 -27.58 20.95 15.48
C GLN A 291 -27.35 21.73 14.19
N TRP A 292 -28.45 22.17 13.56
CA TRP A 292 -28.39 22.99 12.34
C TRP A 292 -28.20 24.47 12.68
N LEU A 293 -27.09 25.03 12.21
CA LEU A 293 -26.74 26.45 12.35
C LEU A 293 -27.30 27.21 11.14
N LYS A 294 -28.26 28.09 11.39
CA LYS A 294 -29.06 28.75 10.32
C LYS A 294 -28.30 29.86 9.59
N GLU A 295 -27.33 30.48 10.25
CA GLU A 295 -26.62 31.63 9.70
C GLU A 295 -25.57 31.20 8.68
N SER A 296 -25.36 32.04 7.67
CA SER A 296 -24.29 31.86 6.67
C SER A 296 -22.88 31.97 7.26
N TYR A 297 -22.78 32.54 8.46
CA TYR A 297 -21.55 32.61 9.24
C TYR A 297 -21.89 32.37 10.71
N THR A 298 -21.27 31.37 11.32
CA THR A 298 -21.49 31.03 12.72
C THR A 298 -20.19 31.05 13.51
N VAL A 299 -20.22 31.62 14.70
CA VAL A 299 -19.15 31.58 15.69
C VAL A 299 -19.51 30.56 16.76
N LEU A 300 -18.63 29.59 16.98
CA LEU A 300 -18.72 28.62 18.06
C LEU A 300 -17.76 29.02 19.19
N LYS A 301 -18.32 29.13 20.39
CA LYS A 301 -17.58 29.50 21.62
C LYS A 301 -17.50 28.32 22.58
N ALA A 302 -16.51 28.37 23.47
CA ALA A 302 -16.39 27.36 24.53
C ALA A 302 -17.63 27.37 25.45
N PRO A 303 -17.99 26.22 26.05
CA PRO A 303 -19.13 26.13 26.96
C PRO A 303 -19.05 27.16 28.10
N GLY A 304 -20.15 27.89 28.37
CA GLY A 304 -20.25 28.87 29.46
C GLY A 304 -19.52 30.19 29.23
N THR A 305 -19.01 30.45 28.02
CA THR A 305 -18.30 31.70 27.70
C THR A 305 -19.15 32.73 26.97
N MET A 306 -20.35 32.33 26.50
CA MET A 306 -21.26 33.22 25.80
C MET A 306 -21.82 34.28 26.75
N GLN A 307 -21.72 35.53 26.34
CA GLN A 307 -22.24 36.66 27.09
C GLN A 307 -23.75 36.80 26.88
N PRO A 308 -24.51 37.34 27.84
CA PRO A 308 -25.97 37.48 27.71
C PRO A 308 -26.44 38.27 26.48
N TRP A 309 -25.62 39.20 25.99
CA TRP A 309 -25.91 40.02 24.80
C TRP A 309 -25.44 39.38 23.49
N GLU A 310 -24.70 38.26 23.53
CA GLU A 310 -24.25 37.51 22.36
C GLU A 310 -25.33 36.54 21.85
N ASN A 311 -26.56 36.61 22.39
CA ASN A 311 -27.70 35.81 21.92
C ASN A 311 -28.27 36.26 20.56
N TRP A 312 -27.55 37.11 19.83
CA TRP A 312 -27.91 37.55 18.49
C TRP A 312 -27.45 36.48 17.48
N GLY A 313 -28.22 36.31 16.40
CA GLY A 313 -28.07 35.19 15.47
C GLY A 313 -26.62 34.98 15.01
N GLY A 314 -26.15 33.74 15.09
CA GLY A 314 -24.84 33.33 14.58
C GLY A 314 -23.75 33.11 15.62
N ILE A 315 -24.04 33.23 16.92
CA ILE A 315 -23.12 32.82 17.99
C ILE A 315 -23.76 31.66 18.76
N PHE A 316 -23.02 30.58 18.97
CA PHE A 316 -23.48 29.41 19.71
C PHE A 316 -22.39 28.89 20.64
N GLU A 317 -22.79 28.39 21.80
CA GLU A 317 -21.90 27.60 22.65
C GLU A 317 -21.83 26.17 22.12
N MET A 318 -20.62 25.63 22.10
CA MET A 318 -20.44 24.23 21.80
C MET A 318 -20.90 23.38 22.98
N ASN A 319 -21.45 22.22 22.65
CA ASN A 319 -21.77 21.17 23.59
C ASN A 319 -21.05 19.92 23.12
N SER A 320 -20.57 19.10 24.05
CA SER A 320 -20.15 17.73 23.73
C SER A 320 -21.32 16.97 23.12
N ASP A 321 -21.02 15.85 22.47
CA ASP A 321 -22.03 14.93 21.93
C ASP A 321 -22.94 15.56 20.88
N THR A 322 -22.41 16.52 20.10
CA THR A 322 -23.18 17.32 19.14
C THR A 322 -22.51 17.37 17.77
N ILE A 323 -23.31 17.19 16.73
CA ILE A 323 -22.95 17.33 15.31
C ILE A 323 -23.49 18.69 14.85
N PHE A 324 -22.60 19.66 14.71
CA PHE A 324 -22.90 21.00 14.18
C PHE A 324 -22.86 21.00 12.67
N VAL A 325 -23.96 21.41 12.03
CA VAL A 325 -24.09 21.43 10.58
C VAL A 325 -24.47 22.83 10.10
N THR A 326 -23.73 23.40 9.15
CA THR A 326 -24.07 24.69 8.53
C THR A 326 -23.95 24.65 7.01
N LYS A 327 -24.80 25.43 6.33
CA LYS A 327 -24.66 25.75 4.89
C LYS A 327 -23.64 26.85 4.63
N GLY A 328 -23.12 27.47 5.67
CA GLY A 328 -22.20 28.60 5.61
C GLY A 328 -20.79 28.24 6.06
N SER A 329 -20.15 29.20 6.70
CA SER A 329 -18.85 29.04 7.36
C SER A 329 -19.00 28.97 8.89
N VAL A 330 -18.08 28.27 9.53
CA VAL A 330 -17.95 28.21 10.99
C VAL A 330 -16.61 28.81 11.41
N SER A 331 -16.60 29.63 12.44
CA SER A 331 -15.40 30.09 13.13
C SER A 331 -15.42 29.63 14.58
N LEU A 332 -14.34 29.07 15.07
CA LEU A 332 -14.18 28.71 16.48
C LEU A 332 -13.32 29.78 17.15
N GLU A 333 -13.79 30.31 18.28
CA GLU A 333 -12.99 31.20 19.13
C GLU A 333 -11.88 30.43 19.86
N GLY A 334 -10.95 31.17 20.48
CA GLY A 334 -9.88 30.62 21.30
C GLY A 334 -10.35 29.90 22.57
N ASN A 335 -9.44 29.12 23.16
CA ASN A 335 -9.66 28.35 24.39
C ASN A 335 -10.83 27.36 24.32
N VAL A 336 -11.11 26.87 23.11
CA VAL A 336 -12.05 25.78 22.90
C VAL A 336 -11.35 24.45 23.19
N ASP A 337 -11.84 23.77 24.21
CA ASP A 337 -11.54 22.37 24.53
C ASP A 337 -12.83 21.58 24.30
N ALA A 338 -12.82 20.69 23.31
CA ALA A 338 -14.02 20.02 22.86
C ALA A 338 -13.78 18.56 22.52
N ASN A 339 -14.70 17.73 22.98
CA ASN A 339 -14.68 16.31 22.79
C ASN A 339 -16.03 15.80 22.26
N ASP A 340 -15.97 14.74 21.47
CA ASP A 340 -17.17 14.07 20.93
C ASP A 340 -18.04 15.00 20.08
N ILE A 341 -17.40 15.81 19.22
CA ILE A 341 -18.08 16.78 18.35
C ILE A 341 -17.82 16.52 16.87
N ALA A 342 -18.82 16.81 16.04
CA ALA A 342 -18.63 16.91 14.60
C ALA A 342 -18.98 18.33 14.14
N ILE A 343 -18.18 18.92 13.25
CA ILE A 343 -18.42 20.23 12.65
C ILE A 343 -18.34 20.09 11.13
N ILE A 344 -19.49 20.32 10.50
CA ILE A 344 -19.70 20.09 9.07
C ILE A 344 -20.18 21.40 8.46
N ALA A 345 -19.33 22.02 7.64
CA ALA A 345 -19.57 23.32 7.05
C ALA A 345 -19.51 23.25 5.53
N ALA A 346 -20.57 23.74 4.86
CA ALA A 346 -20.60 23.69 3.41
C ALA A 346 -19.55 24.61 2.76
N SER A 347 -19.05 25.61 3.49
CA SER A 347 -18.01 26.53 3.02
C SER A 347 -16.70 26.34 3.79
N GLN A 348 -16.45 27.12 4.83
CA GLN A 348 -15.15 27.15 5.51
C GLN A 348 -15.28 26.83 6.99
N ILE A 349 -14.25 26.20 7.55
CA ILE A 349 -14.05 26.07 8.99
C ILE A 349 -12.77 26.82 9.33
N THR A 350 -12.88 27.81 10.21
CA THR A 350 -11.74 28.57 10.72
C THR A 350 -11.63 28.34 12.22
N ILE A 351 -10.44 28.05 12.68
CA ILE A 351 -10.12 27.89 14.10
C ILE A 351 -9.01 28.87 14.40
N GLY A 352 -9.21 29.77 15.35
CA GLY A 352 -8.17 30.76 15.62
C GLY A 352 -8.39 31.65 16.82
N GLY A 353 -7.29 32.24 17.25
CA GLY A 353 -7.29 33.30 18.25
C GLY A 353 -7.42 32.78 19.68
N GLY A 354 -6.44 32.02 20.17
CA GLY A 354 -6.36 31.64 21.59
C GLY A 354 -5.18 30.73 21.92
N ALA A 355 -4.90 30.60 23.20
CA ALA A 355 -4.13 29.48 23.71
C ALA A 355 -5.07 28.29 23.92
N ASN A 356 -4.53 27.08 24.05
CA ASN A 356 -5.26 25.91 24.54
C ASN A 356 -6.48 25.51 23.70
N LEU A 357 -6.29 25.33 22.40
CA LEU A 357 -7.30 24.69 21.55
C LEU A 357 -7.06 23.18 21.57
N ALA A 358 -8.06 22.39 21.93
CA ALA A 358 -7.97 20.94 21.98
C ALA A 358 -9.24 20.29 21.43
N PHE A 359 -9.06 19.31 20.55
CA PHE A 359 -10.15 18.58 19.94
C PHE A 359 -9.89 17.09 20.02
N GLU A 360 -10.74 16.36 20.75
CA GLU A 360 -10.63 14.91 20.95
C GLU A 360 -11.88 14.22 20.39
N ARG A 361 -11.73 13.04 19.78
CA ARG A 361 -12.87 12.31 19.18
C ARG A 361 -13.74 13.23 18.31
N SER A 362 -13.13 13.82 17.29
CA SER A 362 -13.72 14.95 16.57
C SER A 362 -13.75 14.74 15.06
N PHE A 363 -14.79 15.25 14.41
CA PHE A 363 -14.96 15.13 12.97
C PHE A 363 -15.15 16.50 12.34
N PHE A 364 -14.32 16.87 11.37
CA PHE A 364 -14.39 18.14 10.67
C PHE A 364 -14.50 17.91 9.17
N LEU A 365 -15.49 18.55 8.54
CA LEU A 365 -15.67 18.52 7.09
C LEU A 365 -15.97 19.91 6.56
N ALA A 366 -15.04 20.47 5.79
CA ALA A 366 -15.18 21.75 5.12
C ALA A 366 -15.37 21.59 3.60
N GLY A 367 -16.43 22.19 3.05
CA GLY A 367 -16.67 22.15 1.59
C GLY A 367 -15.71 23.00 0.76
N SER A 368 -14.90 23.85 1.39
CA SER A 368 -13.85 24.61 0.72
C SER A 368 -12.54 24.58 1.49
N SER A 369 -12.48 25.21 2.66
CA SER A 369 -11.22 25.34 3.39
C SER A 369 -11.37 25.12 4.88
N PHE A 370 -10.38 24.44 5.43
CA PHE A 370 -10.18 24.23 6.86
C PHE A 370 -8.90 24.97 7.24
N ASN A 371 -9.00 25.96 8.11
CA ASN A 371 -7.90 26.82 8.51
C ASN A 371 -7.82 26.90 10.03
N ALA A 372 -6.93 26.13 10.62
CA ALA A 372 -6.56 26.32 12.01
C ALA A 372 -5.34 27.24 12.14
N SER A 373 -5.36 28.07 13.16
CA SER A 373 -4.29 29.00 13.51
C SER A 373 -4.02 28.96 15.01
N GLY A 374 -2.78 29.20 15.39
CA GLY A 374 -2.34 29.08 16.79
C GLY A 374 -2.00 27.64 17.19
N SER A 375 -1.98 27.41 18.51
CA SER A 375 -1.60 26.16 19.16
C SER A 375 -2.78 25.23 19.35
N VAL A 376 -3.00 24.32 18.39
CA VAL A 376 -4.12 23.37 18.42
C VAL A 376 -3.63 21.95 18.68
N ARG A 377 -4.24 21.25 19.62
CA ARG A 377 -4.06 19.82 19.86
C ARG A 377 -5.19 19.05 19.18
N TRP A 378 -4.81 18.10 18.35
CA TRP A 378 -5.72 17.18 17.65
C TRP A 378 -5.57 15.79 18.25
N GLY A 379 -6.67 15.22 18.72
CA GLY A 379 -6.71 13.93 19.39
C GLY A 379 -6.16 13.91 20.81
N ASP A 380 -6.22 12.72 21.40
CA ASP A 380 -5.83 12.46 22.79
C ASP A 380 -4.40 11.89 22.85
N PRO A 381 -3.41 12.62 23.40
CA PRO A 381 -2.03 12.16 23.50
C PRO A 381 -1.87 10.89 24.34
N ASP A 382 -2.75 10.67 25.30
CA ASP A 382 -2.60 9.61 26.30
C ASP A 382 -3.28 8.31 25.84
N HIS A 383 -4.34 8.40 25.03
CA HIS A 383 -5.19 7.24 24.69
C HIS A 383 -5.43 7.02 23.18
N TYR A 384 -4.76 7.73 22.27
CA TYR A 384 -4.99 7.55 20.82
C TYR A 384 -4.66 6.15 20.28
N CYS A 385 -3.90 5.35 21.02
CA CYS A 385 -3.57 3.98 20.64
C CYS A 385 -4.51 2.94 21.25
N ASP A 386 -5.30 3.29 22.26
CA ASP A 386 -6.01 2.32 23.09
C ASP A 386 -7.14 1.62 22.34
N THR A 387 -7.77 2.32 21.40
CA THR A 387 -8.90 1.78 20.62
C THR A 387 -8.44 0.98 19.41
N GLY A 388 -7.18 1.11 19.00
CA GLY A 388 -6.71 0.62 17.71
C GLY A 388 -7.35 1.31 16.51
N THR A 389 -8.05 2.43 16.70
CA THR A 389 -8.74 3.16 15.64
C THR A 389 -8.35 4.64 15.64
N PHE A 390 -8.40 5.27 14.47
CA PHE A 390 -8.39 6.72 14.40
C PHE A 390 -9.68 7.29 14.99
N ASN A 391 -9.57 8.41 15.69
CA ASN A 391 -10.71 9.04 16.37
C ASN A 391 -10.90 10.51 16.00
N THR A 392 -9.96 11.08 15.24
CA THR A 392 -10.04 12.47 14.80
C THR A 392 -9.93 12.52 13.28
N TYR A 393 -10.94 13.08 12.63
CA TYR A 393 -11.06 13.14 11.17
C TYR A 393 -11.15 14.59 10.72
N ILE A 394 -10.31 15.01 9.79
CA ILE A 394 -10.24 16.40 9.33
C ILE A 394 -10.16 16.47 7.81
N PHE A 395 -11.27 16.85 7.18
CA PHE A 395 -11.41 16.84 5.73
C PHE A 395 -11.74 18.22 5.17
N SER A 396 -11.19 18.50 4.00
CA SER A 396 -11.46 19.73 3.27
C SER A 396 -11.32 19.54 1.77
N LEU A 397 -12.28 19.99 0.97
CA LEU A 397 -12.23 19.78 -0.48
C LEU A 397 -11.07 20.51 -1.16
N ASN A 398 -10.72 21.72 -0.72
CA ASN A 398 -9.69 22.53 -1.42
C ASN A 398 -8.42 22.75 -0.59
N TYR A 399 -8.55 23.12 0.68
CA TYR A 399 -7.42 23.54 1.50
C TYR A 399 -7.55 23.08 2.94
N LEU A 400 -6.54 22.38 3.44
CA LEU A 400 -6.46 21.90 4.80
C LEU A 400 -5.20 22.46 5.47
N SER A 401 -5.38 23.28 6.52
CA SER A 401 -4.29 23.70 7.39
C SER A 401 -4.60 23.50 8.86
N LEU A 402 -3.68 22.85 9.57
CA LEU A 402 -3.85 22.45 10.97
C LEU A 402 -3.25 23.44 11.97
N GLY A 403 -2.63 24.53 11.49
CA GLY A 403 -2.04 25.57 12.31
C GLY A 403 -0.71 25.18 12.96
N GLY A 404 -0.26 25.92 13.96
CA GLY A 404 0.92 25.57 14.75
C GLY A 404 0.58 24.48 15.76
N ALA A 405 0.22 23.29 15.27
CA ALA A 405 -0.37 22.28 16.14
C ALA A 405 0.60 21.85 17.25
N THR A 406 0.11 21.84 18.50
CA THR A 406 0.87 21.41 19.68
C THR A 406 0.96 19.90 19.79
N GLY A 407 0.03 19.17 19.16
CA GLY A 407 0.17 17.74 18.90
C GLY A 407 -0.96 17.16 18.03
N LEU A 408 -0.68 16.05 17.34
CA LEU A 408 -1.65 15.31 16.52
C LEU A 408 -1.63 13.83 16.89
N TYR A 409 -2.75 13.28 17.34
CA TYR A 409 -2.81 11.91 17.86
C TYR A 409 -4.02 11.17 17.31
N GLY A 410 -3.83 10.08 16.58
CA GLY A 410 -4.93 9.32 15.99
C GLY A 410 -5.75 10.14 14.98
N VAL A 411 -5.06 10.88 14.11
CA VAL A 411 -5.67 11.82 13.14
C VAL A 411 -5.62 11.27 11.72
N VAL A 412 -6.78 11.27 11.05
CA VAL A 412 -6.92 11.08 9.60
C VAL A 412 -7.29 12.42 8.96
N GLY A 413 -6.68 12.75 7.84
CA GLY A 413 -7.09 13.91 7.06
C GLY A 413 -6.88 13.78 5.56
N ALA A 414 -7.64 14.56 4.81
CA ALA A 414 -7.55 14.62 3.36
C ALA A 414 -7.96 15.99 2.84
N GLY A 415 -7.26 16.45 1.81
CA GLY A 415 -7.69 17.63 1.04
C GLY A 415 -6.78 17.97 -0.12
N ALA A 416 -7.26 18.79 -1.06
CA ALA A 416 -6.47 19.06 -2.27
C ALA A 416 -5.11 19.71 -1.98
N GLN A 417 -5.06 20.64 -1.03
CA GLN A 417 -3.81 21.18 -0.47
C GLN A 417 -3.73 20.86 1.03
N PHE A 418 -2.56 20.44 1.50
CA PHE A 418 -2.31 20.13 2.91
C PHE A 418 -1.12 20.93 3.45
N HIS A 419 -1.37 21.72 4.49
CA HIS A 419 -0.40 22.52 5.21
C HIS A 419 -0.51 22.21 6.71
N PRO A 420 0.21 21.19 7.20
CA PRO A 420 0.17 20.85 8.60
C PRO A 420 0.51 22.06 9.48
N GLY A 421 1.42 22.93 9.02
CA GLY A 421 1.92 24.07 9.78
C GLY A 421 3.27 23.73 10.44
N GLY A 422 3.96 24.74 10.98
CA GLY A 422 5.34 24.57 11.47
C GLY A 422 5.44 24.01 12.89
N ALA A 423 6.53 23.27 13.16
CA ALA A 423 6.98 22.87 14.50
C ALA A 423 6.01 22.02 15.34
N MET A 424 5.37 21.01 14.74
CA MET A 424 4.56 20.07 15.53
C MET A 424 5.46 19.17 16.38
N ARG A 425 5.42 19.35 17.69
CA ARG A 425 6.37 18.72 18.62
C ARG A 425 6.05 17.28 19.00
N SER A 426 4.86 16.79 18.65
CA SER A 426 4.45 15.43 19.00
C SER A 426 3.31 15.01 18.11
N ALA A 427 3.48 13.90 17.42
CA ALA A 427 2.49 13.34 16.53
C ALA A 427 2.49 11.82 16.68
N GLY A 428 1.35 11.16 16.55
CA GLY A 428 1.30 9.70 16.51
C GLY A 428 0.01 9.19 15.91
N GLY A 429 0.09 8.09 15.15
CA GLY A 429 -1.07 7.54 14.45
C GLY A 429 -1.65 8.56 13.49
N LEU A 430 -0.89 8.91 12.45
CA LEU A 430 -1.30 9.90 11.46
C LEU A 430 -1.57 9.25 10.11
N TYR A 431 -2.61 9.72 9.44
CA TYR A 431 -2.85 9.39 8.03
C TYR A 431 -3.30 10.63 7.26
N PHE A 432 -2.55 11.04 6.24
CA PHE A 432 -2.89 12.21 5.43
C PHE A 432 -2.72 11.97 3.94
N GLU A 433 -3.72 12.39 3.17
CA GLU A 433 -3.67 12.40 1.70
C GLU A 433 -3.86 13.80 1.14
N ALA A 434 -3.06 14.15 0.13
CA ALA A 434 -3.18 15.41 -0.58
C ALA A 434 -3.09 15.28 -2.10
N GLN A 435 -3.78 16.17 -2.81
CA GLN A 435 -3.74 16.17 -4.28
C GLN A 435 -2.51 16.91 -4.82
N GLN A 436 -2.19 18.05 -4.22
CA GLN A 436 -1.15 18.96 -4.66
C GLN A 436 0.09 18.84 -3.80
N ASN A 437 1.13 19.61 -4.15
CA ASN A 437 2.37 19.63 -3.41
C ASN A 437 2.15 19.89 -1.92
N VAL A 438 2.86 19.13 -1.10
CA VAL A 438 2.82 19.22 0.35
C VAL A 438 4.14 19.78 0.84
N SER A 439 4.08 20.83 1.67
CA SER A 439 5.23 21.32 2.42
C SER A 439 5.01 21.02 3.90
N LEU A 440 5.72 20.01 4.39
CA LEU A 440 5.89 19.79 5.81
C LEU A 440 6.92 20.81 6.31
N GLY A 441 6.63 21.47 7.43
CA GLY A 441 7.59 22.34 8.12
C GLY A 441 8.82 21.61 8.67
N GLY A 442 9.49 22.21 9.65
CA GLY A 442 10.62 21.62 10.36
C GLY A 442 10.33 21.41 11.84
N ASN A 443 11.23 20.71 12.54
CA ASN A 443 11.13 20.38 13.96
C ASN A 443 9.91 19.51 14.31
N TYR A 444 9.51 18.62 13.41
CA TYR A 444 8.54 17.58 13.73
C TYR A 444 9.12 16.57 14.70
N ARG A 445 8.27 15.99 15.55
CA ARG A 445 8.60 14.74 16.25
C ARG A 445 7.41 13.81 16.14
N VAL A 446 7.50 12.87 15.20
CA VAL A 446 6.47 11.88 14.92
C VAL A 446 6.84 10.59 15.62
N THR A 447 5.88 10.05 16.34
CA THR A 447 5.85 8.77 17.04
C THR A 447 4.70 7.95 16.48
N GLY A 448 4.36 6.82 17.08
CA GLY A 448 3.09 6.17 16.81
C GLY A 448 2.83 5.03 17.77
N CYS A 449 1.80 4.25 17.45
CA CYS A 449 1.26 3.23 18.34
C CYS A 449 2.02 1.90 18.30
N GLY A 450 2.97 1.73 17.37
CA GLY A 450 3.60 0.44 17.10
C GLY A 450 2.67 -0.57 16.39
N ALA A 451 1.37 -0.28 16.33
CA ALA A 451 0.35 -0.99 15.56
C ALA A 451 -0.36 -0.03 14.61
N GLN A 452 -0.90 -0.57 13.52
CA GLN A 452 -1.72 0.19 12.57
C GLN A 452 -3.06 0.56 13.22
N LEU A 453 -3.50 1.80 13.04
CA LEU A 453 -4.84 2.22 13.44
C LEU A 453 -5.82 1.94 12.30
N GLU A 454 -7.01 1.43 12.65
CA GLU A 454 -8.12 1.27 11.72
C GLU A 454 -8.87 2.61 11.53
N SER A 455 -9.30 2.88 10.30
CA SER A 455 -10.04 4.09 9.94
C SER A 455 -11.49 3.73 9.58
N ALA A 456 -12.45 4.59 9.95
CA ALA A 456 -13.84 4.46 9.51
C ALA A 456 -14.01 4.68 7.99
N TYR A 457 -13.00 5.27 7.35
CA TYR A 457 -12.94 5.47 5.91
C TYR A 457 -11.81 4.64 5.29
N GLU A 458 -12.00 4.24 4.04
CA GLU A 458 -10.97 3.54 3.28
C GLU A 458 -9.71 4.40 3.20
N ILE A 459 -8.60 3.82 3.65
CA ILE A 459 -7.27 4.40 3.61
C ILE A 459 -6.35 3.39 2.94
N ASN A 460 -5.26 3.87 2.37
CA ASN A 460 -4.19 3.01 1.88
C ASN A 460 -3.55 2.31 3.07
N THR A 461 -3.83 1.03 3.22
CA THR A 461 -3.12 0.17 4.14
C THR A 461 -1.97 -0.44 3.37
N GLU A 462 -0.74 0.02 3.63
CA GLU A 462 0.40 -0.73 3.12
C GLU A 462 0.36 -2.13 3.71
N PRO A 463 0.42 -3.20 2.90
CA PRO A 463 0.65 -4.51 3.46
C PRO A 463 1.98 -4.48 4.24
N ALA A 464 2.01 -5.17 5.39
CA ALA A 464 3.22 -5.36 6.21
C ALA A 464 4.44 -5.58 5.28
N PRO A 465 5.58 -4.86 5.43
CA PRO A 465 6.70 -5.13 4.55
C PRO A 465 7.15 -6.52 4.95
N VAL A 466 7.25 -7.42 3.98
CA VAL A 466 7.85 -8.71 4.26
C VAL A 466 9.28 -8.41 4.73
N ALA A 467 9.55 -8.59 6.02
CA ALA A 467 10.64 -7.90 6.70
C ALA A 467 12.00 -8.20 6.02
N GLU A 468 12.71 -7.15 5.62
CA GLU A 468 14.03 -7.26 4.96
C GLU A 468 15.14 -7.29 6.03
N SER A 469 15.83 -8.41 6.25
CA SER A 469 16.99 -8.46 7.14
C SER A 469 18.30 -8.04 6.44
N GLY A 470 18.52 -6.72 6.29
CA GLY A 470 19.82 -6.02 6.18
C GLY A 470 21.03 -6.67 5.48
N GLY A 471 21.32 -6.22 4.24
CA GLY A 471 22.54 -6.54 3.48
C GLY A 471 22.29 -6.85 2.00
N SER A 472 22.21 -5.81 1.15
CA SER A 472 22.06 -5.91 -0.32
C SER A 472 20.71 -6.49 -0.81
N GLY A 473 19.66 -5.65 -0.80
CA GLY A 473 18.44 -5.81 -1.61
C GLY A 473 17.74 -7.17 -1.55
N TYR A 474 16.85 -7.38 -0.57
CA TYR A 474 16.10 -8.63 -0.43
C TYR A 474 14.81 -8.61 -1.25
N ARG A 475 14.99 -8.74 -2.56
CA ARG A 475 13.94 -9.31 -3.41
C ARG A 475 13.74 -10.76 -2.99
N THR A 476 12.55 -11.32 -3.19
CA THR A 476 12.40 -12.77 -3.29
C THR A 476 13.45 -13.29 -4.27
N VAL A 477 14.44 -14.01 -3.76
CA VAL A 477 15.56 -14.46 -4.57
C VAL A 477 15.22 -15.83 -5.09
N LEU A 478 15.26 -15.97 -6.41
CA LEU A 478 15.32 -17.29 -7.03
C LEU A 478 16.67 -17.91 -6.69
N VAL A 479 16.64 -18.93 -5.86
CA VAL A 479 17.79 -19.74 -5.51
C VAL A 479 17.74 -20.98 -6.41
N ARG A 480 18.80 -21.17 -7.20
CA ARG A 480 18.94 -22.27 -8.15
C ARG A 480 20.00 -23.24 -7.69
#